data_AF-A0A7X7KDM2-F1
#
_entry.id   AF-A0A7X7KDM2-F1
#
_cell.length_a   1.000
_cell.length_b   1.000
_cell.length_c   1.000
_cell.angle_alpha   90.00
_cell.angle_beta   90.00
_cell.angle_gamma   90.00
#
_symmetry.space_group_name_H-M   'P 1'
#
loop_
_entity.id
_entity.type
_entity.pdbx_description
1 polymer ?
#
loop_
_entity_poly.entity_id
_entity_poly.type
_entity_poly.pdbx_seq_one_letter_code
_entity_poly.pdbx_strand_id
1 'polypeptide(L)'
;MSPTATVAYLALFASVGFLFVFACLLLGKFLRADAPTAQKLETYECGEPAVGSGAVQFDLRFYVVALLFLIFEVEVVLFFPPATILGQANRAQAQWRTIEDKQAEVTDVIASSDTTTTARDVANAIASKFENVEEPKLHAAGNLPLSADSARSLALVAMADMAVFFAVLLAGFAYLWRRGDLDWVRAVKHPATPGETAALAAKLHRGE
;
A
#
# COMPACT_ATOMS: atom_id res chain seq x y z
N MET A 1 13.60 16.65 11.60
CA MET A 1 14.17 16.82 10.24
C MET A 1 13.24 17.75 9.46
N SER A 2 13.76 18.73 8.72
CA SER A 2 12.89 19.59 7.91
C SER A 2 12.26 18.76 6.76
N PRO A 3 11.03 19.06 6.33
CA PRO A 3 10.43 18.38 5.17
C PRO A 3 11.30 18.46 3.91
N THR A 4 11.99 19.60 3.75
CA THR A 4 12.95 19.81 2.66
C THR A 4 14.15 18.85 2.73
N ALA A 5 14.66 18.56 3.92
CA ALA A 5 15.75 17.61 4.10
C ALA A 5 15.29 16.18 3.77
N THR A 6 14.10 15.78 4.20
CA THR A 6 13.53 14.46 3.86
C THR A 6 13.42 14.27 2.34
N VAL A 7 12.85 15.24 1.64
CA VAL A 7 12.74 15.18 0.16
C VAL A 7 14.12 15.17 -0.49
N ALA A 8 15.08 15.95 0.02
CA ALA A 8 16.45 15.95 -0.49
C ALA A 8 17.13 14.57 -0.33
N TYR A 9 16.95 13.89 0.81
CA TYR A 9 17.49 12.55 1.02
C TYR A 9 16.83 11.51 0.10
N LEU A 10 15.52 11.58 -0.11
CA LEU A 10 14.81 10.70 -1.04
C LEU A 10 15.27 10.91 -2.48
N ALA A 11 15.40 12.17 -2.91
CA ALA A 11 15.88 12.51 -4.24
C ALA A 11 17.33 12.05 -4.44
N LEU A 12 18.19 12.24 -3.44
CA LEU A 12 19.57 11.75 -3.46
C LEU A 12 19.61 10.23 -3.60
N PHE A 13 18.85 9.50 -2.77
CA PHE A 13 18.79 8.04 -2.81
C PHE A 13 18.34 7.52 -4.18
N ALA A 14 17.24 8.05 -4.71
CA ALA A 14 16.72 7.69 -6.02
C ALA A 14 17.72 8.00 -7.15
N SER A 15 18.40 9.15 -7.08
CA SER A 15 19.39 9.56 -8.07
C SER A 15 20.62 8.67 -8.04
N VAL A 16 21.13 8.31 -6.85
CA VAL A 16 22.26 7.39 -6.70
C VAL A 16 21.90 6.01 -7.24
N GLY A 17 20.71 5.49 -6.91
CA GLY A 17 20.22 4.21 -7.45
C GLY A 17 20.11 4.21 -8.98
N PHE A 18 19.54 5.28 -9.55
CA PHE A 18 19.45 5.45 -10.99
C PHE A 18 20.83 5.53 -11.65
N LEU A 19 21.74 6.35 -11.12
CA LEU A 19 23.10 6.50 -11.62
C LEU A 19 23.89 5.19 -11.52
N PHE A 20 23.67 4.41 -10.46
CA PHE A 20 24.30 3.11 -10.31
C PHE A 20 23.86 2.13 -11.41
N VAL A 21 22.54 1.98 -11.63
CA VAL A 21 22.01 1.15 -12.72
C VAL A 21 22.51 1.65 -14.08
N PHE A 22 22.47 2.96 -14.30
CA PHE A 22 22.96 3.58 -15.53
C PHE A 22 24.45 3.33 -15.77
N ALA A 23 25.29 3.46 -14.74
CA ALA A 23 26.72 3.17 -14.81
C ALA A 23 26.99 1.69 -15.09
N CYS A 24 26.25 0.77 -14.46
CA CYS A 24 26.33 -0.66 -14.77
C CYS A 24 25.97 -0.97 -16.23
N LEU A 25 24.93 -0.34 -16.77
CA LEU A 25 24.55 -0.50 -18.18
C LEU A 25 25.60 0.08 -19.13
N LEU A 26 26.18 1.25 -18.82
CA LEU A 26 27.26 1.85 -19.61
C LEU A 26 28.53 0.99 -19.57
N LEU A 27 28.90 0.51 -18.38
CA LEU A 27 30.05 -0.37 -18.21
C LEU A 27 29.84 -1.68 -18.96
N GLY A 28 28.65 -2.28 -18.87
CA GLY A 28 28.29 -3.46 -19.64
C GLY A 28 28.35 -3.22 -21.15
N LYS A 29 27.88 -2.07 -21.62
CA LYS A 29 27.98 -1.67 -23.04
C LYS A 29 29.44 -1.50 -23.50
N PHE A 30 30.33 -0.95 -22.67
CA PHE A 30 31.72 -0.71 -23.03
C PHE A 30 32.61 -1.95 -22.91
N LEU A 31 32.35 -2.83 -21.94
CA LEU A 31 33.08 -4.08 -21.75
C LEU A 31 32.64 -5.20 -22.73
N ARG A 32 31.42 -5.12 -23.26
CA ARG A 32 30.88 -6.13 -24.19
C ARG A 32 31.61 -6.05 -25.53
N ALA A 33 32.10 -7.19 -26.01
CA ALA A 33 32.62 -7.32 -27.36
C ALA A 33 31.49 -7.10 -28.39
N ASP A 34 31.71 -6.17 -29.33
CA ASP A 34 30.76 -5.83 -30.38
C ASP A 34 31.01 -6.70 -31.63
N ALA A 35 30.21 -7.75 -31.79
CA ALA A 35 30.30 -8.69 -32.90
C ALA A 35 28.90 -9.03 -33.45
N PRO A 36 28.23 -8.09 -34.14
CA PRO A 36 26.89 -8.28 -34.67
C PRO A 36 26.93 -9.26 -35.85
N THR A 37 26.05 -10.26 -35.84
CA THR A 37 25.84 -11.19 -36.95
C THR A 37 24.35 -11.25 -37.27
N ALA A 38 23.98 -11.49 -38.54
CA ALA A 38 22.58 -11.51 -38.97
C ALA A 38 21.71 -12.44 -38.10
N GLN A 39 22.22 -13.64 -37.77
CA GLN A 39 21.52 -14.63 -36.96
C GLN A 39 21.33 -14.20 -35.49
N LYS A 40 22.28 -13.45 -34.88
CA LYS A 40 22.15 -12.92 -33.51
C LYS A 40 21.20 -11.73 -33.40
N LEU A 41 20.86 -11.14 -34.54
CA LEU A 41 19.92 -10.01 -34.63
C LEU A 41 18.49 -10.50 -34.94
N GLU A 42 18.30 -11.81 -35.15
CA GLU A 42 16.96 -12.38 -35.28
C GLU A 42 16.22 -12.30 -33.94
N THR A 43 14.89 -12.23 -34.01
CA THR A 43 14.01 -12.13 -32.83
C THR A 43 14.05 -13.39 -31.96
N TYR A 44 14.45 -14.53 -32.54
CA TYR A 44 14.48 -15.83 -31.87
C TYR A 44 15.68 -16.68 -32.36
N GLU A 45 16.47 -17.23 -31.44
CA GLU A 45 17.75 -17.89 -31.77
C GLU A 45 17.66 -19.42 -31.97
N CYS A 46 16.46 -20.01 -31.89
CA CYS A 46 16.33 -21.47 -32.05
C CYS A 46 16.31 -21.93 -33.52
N GLY A 47 16.53 -21.03 -34.48
CA GLY A 47 16.56 -21.34 -35.91
C GLY A 47 15.19 -21.62 -36.53
N GLU A 48 14.11 -21.39 -35.77
CA GLU A 48 12.74 -21.41 -36.25
C GLU A 48 12.33 -19.98 -36.63
N PRO A 49 11.86 -19.74 -37.86
CA PRO A 49 11.50 -18.39 -38.30
C PRO A 49 10.35 -17.89 -37.44
N ALA A 50 10.53 -16.77 -36.74
CA ALA A 50 9.47 -16.18 -35.93
C ALA A 50 8.23 -15.89 -36.81
N VAL A 51 7.16 -16.65 -36.59
CA VAL A 51 5.93 -16.53 -37.37
C VAL A 51 4.97 -15.54 -36.70
N GLY A 52 4.49 -14.58 -37.48
CA GLY A 52 3.47 -13.63 -37.06
C GLY A 52 4.02 -12.32 -36.48
N SER A 53 3.17 -11.30 -36.38
CA SER A 53 3.52 -10.02 -35.78
C SER A 53 3.52 -10.13 -34.25
N GLY A 54 4.55 -9.61 -33.58
CA GLY A 54 4.56 -9.50 -32.10
C GLY A 54 3.49 -8.57 -31.52
N ALA A 55 2.82 -7.79 -32.37
CA ALA A 55 1.67 -6.95 -32.02
C ALA A 55 0.34 -7.70 -32.16
N VAL A 56 0.18 -8.79 -31.41
CA VAL A 56 -1.09 -9.52 -31.32
C VAL A 56 -1.95 -8.97 -30.19
N GLN A 57 -3.27 -8.98 -30.37
CA GLN A 57 -4.20 -8.63 -29.28
C GLN A 57 -4.18 -9.75 -28.25
N PHE A 58 -3.69 -9.45 -27.04
CA PHE A 58 -3.77 -10.35 -25.91
C PHE A 58 -5.20 -10.44 -25.37
N ASP A 59 -5.51 -11.51 -24.63
CA ASP A 59 -6.83 -11.73 -24.04
C ASP A 59 -7.21 -10.56 -23.10
N LEU A 60 -8.48 -10.13 -23.14
CA LEU A 60 -8.99 -9.03 -22.29
C LEU A 60 -8.82 -9.31 -20.79
N ARG A 61 -8.57 -10.54 -20.36
CA ARG A 61 -8.36 -10.90 -18.95
C ARG A 61 -7.20 -10.14 -18.29
N PHE A 62 -6.13 -9.83 -19.03
CA PHE A 62 -5.04 -9.00 -18.50
C PHE A 62 -5.55 -7.61 -18.08
N TYR A 63 -6.47 -7.05 -18.86
CA TYR A 63 -7.10 -5.77 -18.56
C TYR A 63 -8.03 -5.86 -17.33
N VAL A 64 -8.80 -6.95 -17.19
CA VAL A 64 -9.68 -7.14 -16.01
C VAL A 64 -8.86 -7.20 -14.72
N VAL A 65 -7.74 -7.93 -14.71
CA VAL A 65 -6.85 -8.01 -13.55
C VAL A 65 -6.21 -6.65 -13.25
N ALA A 66 -5.76 -5.91 -14.26
CA ALA A 66 -5.20 -4.58 -14.09
C ALA A 66 -6.23 -3.58 -13.56
N LEU A 67 -7.46 -3.62 -14.07
CA LEU A 67 -8.57 -2.79 -13.60
C LEU A 67 -8.93 -3.12 -12.15
N LEU A 68 -8.97 -4.41 -11.79
CA LEU A 68 -9.21 -4.85 -10.43
C LEU A 68 -8.11 -4.36 -9.48
N PHE A 69 -6.84 -4.50 -9.86
CA PHE A 69 -5.71 -3.96 -9.10
C PHE A 69 -5.82 -2.45 -8.89
N LEU A 70 -6.14 -1.69 -9.95
CA LEU A 70 -6.29 -0.23 -9.85
C LEU A 70 -7.41 0.18 -8.90
N ILE A 71 -8.56 -0.52 -8.94
CA ILE A 71 -9.68 -0.24 -8.04
C ILE A 71 -9.28 -0.54 -6.58
N PHE A 72 -8.59 -1.65 -6.32
CA PHE A 72 -8.10 -1.98 -4.98
C PHE A 72 -6.97 -1.07 -4.48
N GLU A 73 -6.11 -0.57 -5.36
CA GLU A 73 -5.08 0.42 -5.00
C GLU A 73 -5.71 1.73 -4.51
N VAL A 74 -6.70 2.25 -5.26
CA VAL A 74 -7.42 3.47 -4.86
C VAL A 74 -8.17 3.25 -3.54
N GLU A 75 -8.73 2.05 -3.32
CA GLU A 75 -9.35 1.68 -2.05
C GLU A 75 -8.38 1.84 -0.87
N VAL A 76 -7.18 1.26 -0.98
CA VAL A 76 -6.17 1.31 0.10
C VAL A 76 -5.75 2.76 0.40
N VAL A 77 -5.69 3.63 -0.61
CA VAL A 77 -5.44 5.06 -0.39
C VAL A 77 -6.56 5.73 0.40
N LEU A 78 -7.82 5.33 0.20
CA LEU A 78 -8.98 5.86 0.94
C LEU A 78 -9.02 5.39 2.40
N PHE A 79 -8.30 4.33 2.78
CA PHE A 79 -8.15 3.93 4.18
C PHE A 79 -7.28 4.90 5.00
N PHE A 80 -6.43 5.72 4.38
CA PHE A 80 -5.50 6.60 5.11
C PHE A 80 -6.20 7.63 6.00
N PRO A 81 -7.16 8.45 5.52
CA PRO A 81 -7.75 9.50 6.35
C PRO A 81 -8.45 8.96 7.61
N PRO A 82 -9.34 7.95 7.53
CA PRO A 82 -9.95 7.37 8.73
C PRO A 82 -8.92 6.76 9.71
N ALA A 83 -7.86 6.12 9.19
CA ALA A 83 -6.79 5.57 10.02
C ALA A 83 -6.03 6.65 10.80
N THR A 84 -5.77 7.80 10.18
CA THR A 84 -5.09 8.92 10.85
C THR A 84 -5.95 9.56 11.96
N ILE A 85 -7.26 9.72 11.73
CA ILE A 85 -8.18 10.30 12.72
C ILE A 85 -8.32 9.36 13.92
N LEU A 86 -8.46 8.05 13.69
CA LEU A 86 -8.51 7.07 14.77
C LEU A 86 -7.20 7.05 15.58
N GLY A 87 -6.06 7.11 14.90
CA GLY A 87 -4.75 7.21 15.55
C GLY A 87 -4.64 8.44 16.45
N GLN A 88 -5.15 9.59 16.01
CA GLN A 88 -5.18 10.81 16.82
C GLN A 88 -6.13 10.69 18.02
N ALA A 89 -7.34 10.16 17.82
CA ALA A 89 -8.32 9.96 18.89
C ALA A 89 -7.77 9.06 20.01
N ASN A 90 -7.10 7.97 19.64
CA ASN A 90 -6.49 7.04 20.60
C ASN A 90 -5.33 7.68 21.40
N ARG A 91 -4.50 8.51 20.75
CA ARG A 91 -3.40 9.23 21.43
C ARG A 91 -3.92 10.29 22.40
N ALA A 92 -4.95 11.03 21.99
CA ALA A 92 -5.60 12.00 22.86
C ALA A 92 -6.17 11.30 24.11
N GLN A 93 -6.89 10.20 23.93
CA GLN A 93 -7.43 9.42 25.05
C GLN A 93 -6.34 8.89 26.00
N ALA A 94 -5.24 8.34 25.46
CA ALA A 94 -4.14 7.81 26.27
C ALA A 94 -3.51 8.89 27.16
N GLN A 95 -3.40 10.11 26.65
CA GLN A 95 -2.80 11.23 27.38
C GLN A 95 -3.70 11.76 28.50
N TRP A 96 -5.04 11.77 28.33
CA TRP A 96 -5.99 12.18 29.39
C TRP A 96 -5.95 11.24 30.59
N ARG A 97 -5.82 9.92 30.35
CA ARG A 97 -5.66 8.93 31.43
C ARG A 97 -4.42 9.20 32.28
N THR A 98 -3.31 9.59 31.67
CA THR A 98 -2.09 9.95 32.41
C THR A 98 -2.29 11.14 33.35
N ILE A 99 -3.15 12.10 32.99
CA ILE A 99 -3.48 13.24 33.86
C ILE A 99 -4.35 12.79 35.03
N GLU A 100 -5.38 11.96 34.77
CA GLU A 100 -6.25 11.38 35.79
C GLU A 100 -5.44 10.56 36.81
N ASP A 101 -4.54 9.70 36.35
CA ASP A 101 -3.64 8.91 37.19
C ASP A 101 -2.75 9.80 38.07
N LYS A 102 -2.21 10.88 37.50
CA LYS A 102 -1.40 11.85 38.25
C LYS A 102 -2.19 12.66 39.26
N GLN A 103 -3.47 12.93 39.01
CA GLN A 103 -4.33 13.54 40.03
C GLN A 103 -4.53 12.63 41.24
N ALA A 104 -4.62 11.30 41.03
CA ALA A 104 -4.69 10.34 42.14
C ALA A 104 -3.39 10.35 42.97
N GLU A 105 -2.22 10.41 42.34
CA GLU A 105 -0.93 10.54 43.04
C GLU A 105 -0.80 11.84 43.82
N VAL A 106 -1.30 12.97 43.28
CA VAL A 106 -1.33 14.24 44.01
C VAL A 106 -2.23 14.15 45.24
N THR A 107 -3.38 13.48 45.10
CA THR A 107 -4.31 13.28 46.20
C THR A 107 -3.69 12.44 47.31
N ASP A 108 -2.90 11.41 46.96
CA ASP A 108 -2.14 10.59 47.91
C ASP A 108 -1.04 11.39 48.63
N VAL A 109 -0.28 12.21 47.90
CA VAL A 109 0.72 13.12 48.50
C VAL A 109 0.07 14.06 49.52
N ILE A 110 -1.08 14.64 49.20
CA ILE A 110 -1.82 15.51 50.11
C ILE A 110 -2.40 14.73 51.30
N ALA A 111 -2.93 13.53 51.07
CA ALA A 111 -3.48 12.67 52.13
C ALA A 111 -2.40 12.15 53.09
N SER A 112 -1.18 11.96 52.60
CA SER A 112 0.00 11.56 53.39
C SER A 112 0.69 12.72 54.11
N SER A 113 0.17 13.95 53.98
CA SER A 113 0.75 15.14 54.60
C SER A 113 0.33 15.26 56.07
N ASP A 114 1.31 15.34 56.98
CA ASP A 114 1.10 15.50 58.43
C ASP A 114 1.28 16.97 58.88
N THR A 115 0.91 17.29 60.12
CA THR A 115 1.02 18.64 60.72
C THR A 115 2.45 19.20 60.74
N THR A 116 3.46 18.34 60.61
CA THR A 116 4.88 18.70 60.60
C THR A 116 5.42 18.99 59.20
N THR A 117 4.68 18.63 58.15
CA THR A 117 5.10 18.76 56.75
C THR A 117 4.87 20.21 56.30
N THR A 118 5.90 20.87 55.75
CA THR A 118 5.73 22.26 55.31
C THR A 118 5.02 22.34 53.96
N ALA A 119 4.31 23.44 53.71
CA ALA A 119 3.64 23.68 52.42
C ALA A 119 4.62 23.64 51.22
N ARG A 120 5.91 23.96 51.45
CA ARG A 120 6.95 23.88 50.41
C ARG A 120 7.31 22.44 50.07
N ASP A 121 7.35 21.55 51.06
CA ASP A 121 7.69 20.14 50.84
C ASP A 121 6.58 19.43 50.06
N VAL A 122 5.32 19.71 50.40
CA VAL A 122 4.15 19.22 49.66
C VAL A 122 4.15 19.78 48.22
N ALA A 123 4.43 21.07 48.04
CA ALA A 123 4.52 21.68 46.71
C ALA A 123 5.63 21.06 45.85
N ASN A 124 6.80 20.78 46.42
CA ASN A 124 7.90 20.12 45.71
C ASN A 124 7.58 18.67 45.36
N ALA A 125 6.94 17.93 46.29
CA ALA A 125 6.49 16.56 46.05
C ALA A 125 5.48 16.50 44.90
N ILE A 126 4.48 17.39 44.90
CA ILE A 126 3.52 17.52 43.80
C ILE A 126 4.23 17.88 42.49
N ALA A 127 5.12 18.88 42.50
CA ALA A 127 5.84 19.31 41.30
C ALA A 127 6.66 18.18 40.67
N SER A 128 7.32 17.34 41.49
CA SER A 128 8.07 16.17 41.02
C SER A 128 7.20 15.15 40.28
N LYS A 129 5.90 15.05 40.61
CA LYS A 129 4.96 14.16 39.91
C LYS A 129 4.66 14.63 38.49
N PHE A 130 4.84 15.90 38.19
CA PHE A 130 4.56 16.48 36.86
C PHE A 130 5.81 16.80 36.03
N GLU A 131 7.01 16.66 36.59
CA GLU A 131 8.27 17.06 35.95
C GLU A 131 8.49 16.38 34.58
N ASN A 132 8.05 15.13 34.43
CA ASN A 132 8.17 14.36 33.18
C ASN A 132 6.84 14.23 32.40
N VAL A 133 5.85 15.10 32.67
CA VAL A 133 4.59 15.12 31.91
C VAL A 133 4.77 15.97 30.68
N GLU A 134 4.84 15.30 29.53
CA GLU A 134 4.83 15.98 28.25
C GLU A 134 3.49 16.71 28.07
N GLU A 135 3.57 18.01 27.76
CA GLU A 135 2.38 18.81 27.49
C GLU A 135 1.56 18.23 26.32
N PRO A 136 0.22 18.36 26.35
CA PRO A 136 -0.68 18.00 25.26
C PRO A 136 -0.39 18.68 23.93
N LYS A 137 0.62 18.23 23.18
CA LYS A 137 0.88 18.73 21.84
C LYS A 137 -0.04 18.01 20.85
N LEU A 138 -1.33 18.33 20.89
CA LEU A 138 -2.28 17.95 19.85
C LEU A 138 -2.01 18.81 18.60
N HIS A 139 -0.92 18.54 17.89
CA HIS A 139 -0.71 19.05 16.54
C HIS A 139 -1.60 18.25 15.58
N ALA A 140 -2.92 18.37 15.73
CA ALA A 140 -3.86 17.85 14.76
C ALA A 140 -3.86 18.77 13.53
N ALA A 141 -3.98 18.17 12.36
CA ALA A 141 -4.15 18.87 11.10
C ALA A 141 -5.39 19.77 11.17
N GLY A 142 -5.19 21.07 11.35
CA GLY A 142 -6.23 22.08 11.35
C GLY A 142 -6.78 22.39 12.74
N ASN A 143 -7.00 23.67 12.99
CA ASN A 143 -7.44 24.27 14.25
C ASN A 143 -8.91 23.93 14.62
N LEU A 144 -9.43 22.75 14.29
CA LEU A 144 -10.78 22.36 14.67
C LEU A 144 -10.81 21.95 16.14
N PRO A 145 -11.60 22.63 17.00
CA PRO A 145 -11.77 22.23 18.39
C PRO A 145 -12.69 21.00 18.46
N LEU A 146 -12.16 19.82 18.14
CA LEU A 146 -12.88 18.54 18.26
C LEU A 146 -12.58 17.94 19.63
N SER A 147 -13.64 17.69 20.41
CA SER A 147 -13.51 16.95 21.68
C SER A 147 -13.02 15.52 21.41
N ALA A 148 -12.34 14.89 22.37
CA ALA A 148 -11.82 13.53 22.22
C ALA A 148 -12.93 12.50 21.88
N ASP A 149 -14.11 12.67 22.47
CA ASP A 149 -15.28 11.83 22.21
C ASP A 149 -15.85 12.06 20.81
N SER A 150 -15.92 13.33 20.37
CA SER A 150 -16.31 13.66 19.00
C SER A 150 -15.34 13.09 17.98
N ALA A 151 -14.03 13.20 18.21
CA ALA A 151 -13.00 12.64 17.33
C ALA A 151 -13.11 11.11 17.21
N ARG A 152 -13.38 10.41 18.33
CA ARG A 152 -13.58 8.96 18.32
C ARG A 152 -14.87 8.56 17.61
N SER A 153 -15.97 9.27 17.83
CA SER A 153 -17.23 9.01 17.13
C SER A 153 -17.08 9.20 15.62
N LEU A 154 -16.39 10.28 15.19
CA LEU A 154 -16.11 10.55 13.79
C LEU A 154 -15.21 9.47 13.17
N ALA A 155 -14.17 9.03 13.90
CA ALA A 155 -13.31 7.94 13.46
C ALA A 155 -14.08 6.63 13.29
N LEU A 156 -14.93 6.28 14.25
CA LEU A 156 -15.74 5.04 14.18
C LEU A 156 -16.77 5.10 13.06
N VAL A 157 -17.42 6.24 12.85
CA VAL A 157 -18.36 6.44 11.73
C VAL A 157 -17.63 6.34 10.40
N ALA A 158 -16.46 7.00 10.26
CA ALA A 158 -15.65 6.89 9.05
C ALA A 158 -15.13 5.46 8.81
N MET A 159 -14.78 4.72 9.88
CA MET A 159 -14.40 3.31 9.76
C MET A 159 -15.56 2.41 9.36
N ALA A 160 -16.76 2.68 9.85
CA ALA A 160 -17.96 1.96 9.45
C ALA A 160 -18.30 2.22 7.97
N ASP A 161 -18.22 3.47 7.53
CA ASP A 161 -18.44 3.86 6.13
C ASP A 161 -17.42 3.18 5.20
N MET A 162 -16.12 3.18 5.57
CA MET A 162 -15.10 2.44 4.83
C MET A 162 -15.33 0.93 4.85
N ALA A 163 -15.82 0.35 5.95
CA ALA A 163 -16.13 -1.08 5.99
C ALA A 163 -17.28 -1.44 5.02
N VAL A 164 -18.29 -0.57 4.91
CA VAL A 164 -19.38 -0.73 3.93
C VAL A 164 -18.82 -0.62 2.51
N PHE A 165 -18.00 0.40 2.24
CA PHE A 165 -17.39 0.60 0.94
C PHE A 165 -16.50 -0.60 0.52
N PHE A 166 -15.65 -1.08 1.43
CA PHE A 166 -14.82 -2.26 1.22
C PHE A 166 -15.65 -3.52 0.99
N ALA A 167 -16.77 -3.70 1.71
CA ALA A 167 -17.67 -4.84 1.52
C ALA A 167 -18.29 -4.85 0.11
N VAL A 168 -18.62 -3.68 -0.43
CA VAL A 168 -19.11 -3.55 -1.82
C VAL A 168 -18.03 -3.97 -2.82
N LEU A 169 -16.77 -3.55 -2.63
CA LEU A 169 -15.67 -3.99 -3.48
C LEU A 169 -15.41 -5.49 -3.36
N LEU A 170 -15.43 -6.04 -2.15
CA LEU A 170 -15.26 -7.46 -1.93
C LEU A 170 -16.39 -8.27 -2.60
N ALA A 171 -17.63 -7.78 -2.58
CA ALA A 171 -18.73 -8.38 -3.32
C ALA A 171 -18.50 -8.32 -4.84
N GLY A 172 -18.00 -7.20 -5.38
CA GLY A 172 -17.61 -7.07 -6.78
C GLY A 172 -16.50 -8.03 -7.20
N PHE A 173 -15.46 -8.15 -6.36
CA PHE A 173 -14.37 -9.12 -6.55
C PHE A 173 -14.90 -10.56 -6.49
N ALA A 174 -15.69 -10.91 -5.48
CA ALA A 174 -16.30 -12.23 -5.34
C ALA A 174 -17.20 -12.57 -6.54
N TYR A 175 -17.91 -11.58 -7.08
CA TYR A 175 -18.71 -11.74 -8.28
C TYR A 175 -17.86 -12.03 -9.53
N LEU A 176 -16.76 -11.31 -9.74
CA LEU A 176 -15.81 -11.57 -10.83
C LEU A 176 -15.15 -12.95 -10.68
N TRP A 177 -14.77 -13.32 -9.46
CA TRP A 177 -14.21 -14.62 -9.14
C TRP A 177 -15.19 -15.75 -9.45
N ARG A 178 -16.45 -15.62 -9.00
CA ARG A 178 -17.51 -16.59 -9.28
C ARG A 178 -17.79 -16.72 -10.78
N ARG A 179 -17.64 -15.63 -11.55
CA ARG A 179 -17.85 -15.63 -13.01
C ARG A 179 -16.74 -16.33 -13.78
N GLY A 180 -15.58 -16.55 -13.16
CA GLY A 180 -14.40 -17.13 -13.82
C GLY A 180 -13.68 -16.15 -14.75
N ASP A 181 -13.91 -14.84 -14.59
CA ASP A 181 -13.21 -13.80 -15.38
C ASP A 181 -11.71 -13.74 -15.03
N LEU A 182 -11.32 -14.35 -13.90
CA LEU A 182 -9.95 -14.49 -13.42
C LEU A 182 -9.31 -15.84 -13.82
N ASP A 183 -10.03 -16.72 -14.51
CA ASP A 183 -9.50 -18.03 -14.90
C ASP A 183 -8.52 -17.88 -16.07
N TRP A 184 -7.26 -18.22 -15.84
CA TRP A 184 -6.19 -18.17 -16.83
C TRP A 184 -6.26 -19.31 -17.86
N VAL A 185 -6.96 -20.39 -17.51
CA VAL A 185 -7.01 -21.61 -18.32
C VAL A 185 -8.40 -21.74 -18.96
N ARG A 186 -8.64 -20.97 -20.01
CA ARG A 186 -9.35 -21.54 -21.15
C ARG A 186 -8.29 -21.86 -22.18
N ALA A 187 -7.74 -23.06 -22.06
CA ALA A 187 -6.93 -23.68 -23.09
C ALA A 187 -7.57 -23.44 -24.45
N VAL A 188 -6.75 -23.07 -25.42
CA VAL A 188 -7.05 -23.02 -26.85
C VAL A 188 -8.10 -24.09 -27.18
N LYS A 189 -9.36 -23.69 -27.42
CA LYS A 189 -10.31 -24.60 -28.06
C LYS A 189 -9.81 -24.73 -29.49
N HIS A 190 -9.10 -25.80 -29.79
CA HIS A 190 -8.85 -26.20 -31.17
C HIS A 190 -10.22 -26.35 -31.86
N PRO A 191 -10.52 -25.56 -32.91
CA PRO A 191 -11.65 -25.86 -33.77
C PRO A 191 -11.15 -26.86 -34.81
N ALA A 192 -11.54 -28.11 -34.64
CA ALA A 192 -11.69 -28.98 -35.80
C ALA A 192 -12.84 -29.93 -35.51
N THR A 193 -13.96 -29.69 -36.19
CA THR A 193 -15.02 -30.69 -36.21
C THR A 193 -14.48 -31.96 -36.88
N PRO A 194 -14.90 -33.17 -36.48
CA PRO A 194 -14.37 -34.42 -37.05
C PRO A 194 -14.46 -34.51 -38.59
N GLY A 195 -15.37 -33.74 -39.21
CA GLY A 195 -15.49 -33.63 -40.66
C GLY A 195 -14.38 -32.78 -41.32
N GLU A 196 -13.90 -31.73 -40.66
CA GLU A 196 -12.82 -30.88 -41.18
C GLU A 196 -11.45 -31.55 -41.09
N THR A 197 -11.19 -32.29 -40.00
CA THR A 197 -9.95 -33.10 -39.88
C THR A 197 -9.93 -34.24 -40.90
N ALA A 198 -11.06 -34.91 -41.13
CA ALA A 198 -11.18 -35.96 -42.13
C ALA A 198 -11.04 -35.41 -43.56
N ALA A 199 -11.63 -34.25 -43.86
CA ALA A 199 -11.49 -33.60 -45.16
C ALA A 199 -10.07 -33.10 -45.43
N LEU A 200 -9.38 -32.57 -44.40
CA LEU A 200 -7.99 -32.12 -44.51
C LEU A 200 -7.03 -33.30 -44.68
N ALA A 201 -7.22 -34.38 -43.92
CA ALA A 201 -6.45 -35.62 -44.08
C ALA A 201 -6.66 -36.27 -45.46
N ALA A 202 -7.88 -36.26 -45.98
CA ALA A 202 -8.22 -36.79 -47.31
C ALA A 202 -7.69 -35.94 -48.48
N LYS A 203 -7.41 -34.65 -48.25
CA LYS A 203 -6.73 -33.78 -49.23
C LYS A 203 -5.22 -34.03 -49.25
N LEU A 204 -4.59 -34.13 -48.08
CA LEU A 204 -3.17 -34.46 -47.94
C LEU A 204 -2.80 -35.81 -48.55
N HIS A 205 -3.66 -36.83 -48.41
CA HIS A 205 -3.43 -38.14 -49.05
C HIS A 205 -3.61 -38.16 -50.58
N ARG A 206 -4.25 -37.14 -51.18
CA ARG A 206 -4.46 -37.05 -52.63
C ARG A 206 -3.36 -36.31 -53.39
N GLY A 207 -2.41 -35.69 -52.70
CA GLY A 207 -1.25 -35.04 -53.34
C GLY A 207 -1.60 -33.84 -54.22
N GLU A 208 -2.73 -33.17 -53.94
CA GLU A 208 -3.09 -31.86 -54.52
C GLU A 208 -2.70 -30.72 -53.58
#